data_AF-A0A4Q1SD04-F1
#
_entry.id   AF-A0A4Q1SD04-F1
#
_cell.length_a   1.000
_cell.length_b   1.000
_cell.length_c   1.000
_cell.angle_alpha   90.00
_cell.angle_beta   90.00
_cell.angle_gamma   90.00
#
_symmetry.space_group_name_H-M   'P 1'
#
loop_
_entity.id
_entity.type
_entity.pdbx_description
1 polymer ?
#
loop_
_entity_poly.entity_id
_entity_poly.type
_entity_poly.pdbx_seq_one_letter_code
_entity_poly.pdbx_strand_id
1 'polypeptide(L)'
;MEIASHSLWTIIHGMGFGALYLLAVTGLLVEFHHRFIARTGSVMLANGSFLKWYLIAMSLCSWLAVLTGTYIVYPWYRATPPAGTTDLTAFPQKLLMSGASTAGWHSLGMEWKEHIAWLFPIAVTMAAGVVIRYGQDLRNHPRLRFAVLGAVLFSFASAGIAGFWGAMINKYAPISGGTTITLMKGEAH
;
A
#
# COMPACT_ATOMS: atom_id res chain seq x y z
N MET A 1 -7.86 21.89 15.35
CA MET A 1 -7.05 21.13 14.37
C MET A 1 -7.83 20.98 13.08
N GLU A 2 -7.21 21.34 11.95
CA GLU A 2 -7.80 21.28 10.61
C GLU A 2 -6.95 20.41 9.70
N ILE A 3 -7.59 19.75 8.73
CA ILE A 3 -6.92 18.97 7.70
C ILE A 3 -7.54 19.23 6.33
N ALA A 4 -6.71 19.35 5.30
CA ALA A 4 -7.17 19.45 3.93
C ALA A 4 -7.63 18.06 3.43
N SER A 5 -8.74 18.00 2.70
CA SER A 5 -9.33 16.71 2.28
C SER A 5 -8.40 15.87 1.41
N HIS A 6 -7.57 16.47 0.55
CA HIS A 6 -6.59 15.72 -0.24
C HIS A 6 -5.51 15.07 0.65
N SER A 7 -5.05 15.79 1.68
CA SER A 7 -4.08 15.28 2.63
C SER A 7 -4.67 14.15 3.47
N LEU A 8 -5.94 14.25 3.88
CA LEU A 8 -6.66 13.17 4.56
C LEU A 8 -6.71 11.89 3.70
N TRP A 9 -7.07 12.02 2.42
CA TRP A 9 -7.08 10.89 1.50
C TRP A 9 -5.70 10.27 1.27
N THR A 10 -4.65 11.11 1.22
CA THR A 10 -3.26 10.65 1.10
C THR A 10 -2.84 9.84 2.34
N ILE A 11 -3.28 10.25 3.53
CA ILE A 11 -3.08 9.50 4.79
C ILE A 11 -3.84 8.17 4.77
N ILE A 12 -5.13 8.18 4.42
CA ILE A 12 -5.96 6.97 4.33
C ILE A 12 -5.35 5.96 3.35
N HIS A 13 -4.93 6.43 2.18
CA HIS A 13 -4.26 5.61 1.17
C HIS A 13 -2.93 5.02 1.68
N GLY A 14 -2.01 5.89 2.11
CA GLY A 14 -0.64 5.51 2.41
C GLY A 14 -0.48 4.79 3.76
N MET A 15 -0.98 5.41 4.84
CA MET A 15 -0.88 4.84 6.19
C MET A 15 -2.04 3.89 6.47
N GLY A 16 -3.26 4.24 6.07
CA GLY A 16 -4.45 3.42 6.34
C GLY A 16 -4.41 2.06 5.63
N PHE A 17 -4.22 2.05 4.31
CA PHE A 17 -4.15 0.79 3.55
C PHE A 17 -2.73 0.26 3.38
N GLY A 18 -1.79 1.10 2.94
CA GLY A 18 -0.42 0.67 2.64
C GLY A 18 0.36 0.16 3.87
N ALA A 19 0.49 0.99 4.91
CA ALA A 19 1.23 0.61 6.11
C ALA A 19 0.54 -0.53 6.88
N LEU A 20 -0.79 -0.52 6.97
CA LEU A 20 -1.55 -1.63 7.57
C LEU A 20 -1.31 -2.95 6.81
N TYR A 21 -1.26 -2.91 5.48
CA TYR A 21 -0.94 -4.08 4.66
C TYR A 21 0.47 -4.60 4.94
N LEU A 22 1.47 -3.71 4.99
CA LEU A 22 2.85 -4.07 5.33
C LEU A 22 2.96 -4.70 6.72
N LEU A 23 2.22 -4.17 7.70
CA LEU A 23 2.14 -4.77 9.03
C LEU A 23 1.49 -6.16 8.96
N ALA A 24 0.35 -6.30 8.29
CA ALA A 24 -0.37 -7.57 8.17
C ALA A 24 0.49 -8.65 7.50
N VAL A 25 1.21 -8.33 6.44
CA VAL A 25 2.02 -9.34 5.75
C VAL A 25 3.22 -9.81 6.58
N THR A 26 3.78 -8.99 7.47
CA THR A 26 4.80 -9.48 8.41
C THR A 26 4.24 -10.53 9.36
N GLY A 27 3.03 -10.31 9.91
CA GLY A 27 2.31 -11.31 10.71
C GLY A 27 2.05 -12.60 9.93
N LEU A 28 1.62 -12.49 8.66
CA LEU A 28 1.43 -13.65 7.79
C LEU A 28 2.71 -14.47 7.59
N LEU A 29 3.85 -13.80 7.37
CA LEU A 29 5.14 -14.46 7.16
C LEU A 29 5.61 -15.22 8.40
N VAL A 30 5.45 -14.65 9.60
CA VAL A 30 5.76 -15.32 10.87
C VAL A 30 4.91 -16.59 11.02
N GLU A 31 3.62 -16.52 10.71
CA GLU A 31 2.71 -17.66 10.81
C GLU A 31 3.01 -18.75 9.77
N PHE A 32 3.39 -18.36 8.55
CA PHE A 32 3.86 -19.31 7.53
C PHE A 32 5.15 -20.02 7.96
N HIS A 33 6.09 -19.28 8.55
CA HIS A 33 7.33 -19.84 9.09
C HIS A 33 7.03 -20.87 10.18
N HIS A 34 6.20 -20.52 11.18
CA HIS A 34 5.84 -21.45 12.25
C HIS A 34 5.17 -22.73 11.73
N ARG A 35 4.18 -22.60 10.85
CA ARG A 35 3.36 -23.75 10.40
C ARG A 35 4.07 -24.67 9.41
N PHE A 36 4.86 -24.12 8.49
CA PHE A 36 5.40 -24.90 7.37
C PHE A 36 6.89 -25.20 7.49
N ILE A 37 7.65 -24.36 8.19
CA ILE A 37 9.10 -24.54 8.37
C ILE A 37 9.36 -25.14 9.76
N ALA A 38 9.00 -24.43 10.83
CA ALA A 38 9.32 -24.85 12.19
C ALA A 38 8.47 -26.04 12.69
N ARG A 39 7.30 -26.30 12.06
CA ARG A 39 6.32 -27.34 12.45
C ARG A 39 5.85 -27.23 13.91
N THR A 40 6.02 -26.05 14.52
CA THR A 40 5.50 -25.74 15.86
C THR A 40 4.01 -25.35 15.75
N GLY A 41 3.26 -25.51 16.83
CA GLY A 41 1.84 -25.12 16.86
C GLY A 41 1.68 -23.64 16.53
N SER A 42 0.99 -23.32 15.44
CA SER A 42 0.64 -21.94 15.09
C SER A 42 -0.62 -21.53 15.84
N VAL A 43 -0.55 -20.43 16.57
CA VAL A 43 -1.66 -19.87 17.36
C VAL A 43 -2.80 -19.40 16.45
N MET A 44 -2.47 -18.88 15.27
CA MET A 44 -3.43 -18.29 14.33
C MET A 44 -4.06 -19.33 13.38
N LEU A 45 -3.42 -20.49 13.21
CA LEU A 45 -3.76 -21.50 12.19
C LEU A 45 -4.30 -22.81 12.75
N ALA A 46 -4.62 -22.87 14.04
CA ALA A 46 -5.47 -23.91 14.61
C ALA A 46 -6.86 -23.92 13.94
N ASN A 47 -7.33 -22.75 13.48
CA ASN A 47 -8.58 -22.59 12.74
C ASN A 47 -8.31 -22.21 11.27
N GLY A 48 -8.54 -23.14 10.34
CA GLY A 48 -8.31 -22.92 8.90
C GLY A 48 -9.18 -21.81 8.28
N SER A 49 -10.26 -21.38 8.94
CA SER A 49 -11.10 -20.28 8.48
C SER A 49 -10.48 -18.90 8.74
N PHE A 50 -9.71 -18.74 9.82
CA PHE A 50 -9.08 -17.46 10.16
C PHE A 50 -8.09 -17.03 9.07
N LEU A 51 -7.20 -17.93 8.63
CA LEU A 51 -6.24 -17.62 7.55
C LEU A 51 -6.92 -17.19 6.26
N LYS A 52 -8.05 -17.82 5.92
CA LYS A 52 -8.82 -17.46 4.73
C LYS A 52 -9.34 -16.02 4.85
N TRP A 53 -10.00 -15.70 5.95
CA TRP A 53 -10.49 -14.34 6.21
C TRP A 53 -9.37 -13.31 6.29
N TYR A 54 -8.24 -13.68 6.89
CA TYR A 54 -7.05 -12.85 6.98
C TYR A 54 -6.52 -12.50 5.58
N LEU A 55 -6.34 -13.49 4.71
CA LEU A 55 -5.88 -13.29 3.33
C LEU A 55 -6.90 -12.52 2.48
N ILE A 56 -8.20 -12.74 2.69
CA ILE A 56 -9.27 -11.96 2.05
C ILE A 56 -9.15 -10.49 2.47
N ALA A 57 -9.06 -10.21 3.78
CA ALA A 57 -8.94 -8.85 4.30
C ALA A 57 -7.68 -8.15 3.78
N MET A 58 -6.54 -8.86 3.75
CA MET A 58 -5.30 -8.34 3.16
C MET A 58 -5.46 -8.05 1.67
N SER A 59 -6.10 -8.95 0.91
CA SER A 59 -6.38 -8.76 -0.51
C SER A 59 -7.25 -7.53 -0.74
N LEU A 60 -8.35 -7.37 0.01
CA LEU A 60 -9.20 -6.18 -0.07
C LEU A 60 -8.43 -4.90 0.28
N CYS A 61 -7.67 -4.91 1.38
CA CYS A 61 -6.84 -3.78 1.80
C CYS A 61 -5.81 -3.39 0.73
N SER A 62 -5.17 -4.38 0.11
CA SER A 62 -4.18 -4.16 -0.96
C SER A 62 -4.79 -3.54 -2.22
N TRP A 63 -5.97 -4.00 -2.64
CA TRP A 63 -6.69 -3.41 -3.76
C TRP A 63 -7.18 -2.00 -3.44
N LEU A 64 -7.67 -1.76 -2.22
CA LEU A 64 -8.06 -0.43 -1.77
C LEU A 64 -6.87 0.53 -1.80
N ALA A 65 -5.68 0.11 -1.36
CA ALA A 65 -4.46 0.89 -1.54
C ALA A 65 -4.24 1.26 -3.01
N VAL A 66 -4.17 0.30 -3.93
CA VAL A 66 -3.87 0.59 -5.35
C VAL A 66 -4.95 1.44 -6.02
N LEU A 67 -6.23 1.13 -5.79
CA LEU A 67 -7.34 1.85 -6.42
C LEU A 67 -7.45 3.28 -5.91
N THR A 68 -7.35 3.51 -4.60
CA THR A 68 -7.35 4.88 -4.05
C THR A 68 -6.12 5.67 -4.49
N GLY A 69 -4.96 5.02 -4.57
CA GLY A 69 -3.74 5.63 -5.09
C GLY A 69 -3.92 6.09 -6.54
N THR A 70 -4.45 5.21 -7.39
CA THR A 70 -4.58 5.44 -8.85
C THR A 70 -5.69 6.41 -9.21
N TYR A 71 -6.86 6.30 -8.56
CA TYR A 71 -8.06 7.02 -9.00
C TYR A 71 -8.40 8.25 -8.14
N ILE A 72 -7.78 8.40 -6.96
CA ILE A 72 -8.02 9.53 -6.07
C ILE A 72 -6.76 10.38 -5.94
N VAL A 73 -5.66 9.78 -5.49
CA VAL A 73 -4.42 10.51 -5.15
C VAL A 73 -3.65 10.93 -6.41
N TYR A 74 -3.53 10.03 -7.38
CA TYR A 74 -2.72 10.24 -8.58
C TYR A 74 -3.21 11.38 -9.50
N PRO A 75 -4.52 11.59 -9.71
CA PRO A 75 -5.01 12.76 -10.44
C PRO A 75 -4.55 14.09 -9.83
N TRP A 76 -4.55 14.23 -8.51
CA TRP A 76 -4.06 15.43 -7.83
C TRP A 76 -2.54 15.61 -7.98
N TYR A 77 -1.81 14.50 -7.94
CA TYR A 77 -0.37 14.51 -8.20
C TYR A 77 -0.04 15.03 -9.62
N ARG A 78 -0.80 14.60 -10.63
CA ARG A 78 -0.64 14.98 -12.06
C ARG A 78 -1.36 16.28 -12.44
N ALA A 79 -1.88 17.04 -11.49
CA ALA A 79 -2.59 18.28 -11.78
C ALA A 79 -1.72 19.25 -12.60
N THR A 80 -2.32 19.90 -13.60
CA THR A 80 -1.63 20.85 -14.48
C THR A 80 -1.79 22.28 -13.98
N PRO A 81 -0.68 23.02 -13.77
CA PRO A 81 -0.76 24.42 -13.40
C PRO A 81 -1.34 25.27 -14.53
N PRO A 82 -2.19 26.27 -14.22
CA PRO A 82 -2.58 27.30 -15.17
C PRO A 82 -1.38 28.03 -15.78
N ALA A 83 -1.58 28.65 -16.95
CA ALA A 83 -0.54 29.48 -17.56
C ALA A 83 -0.16 30.65 -16.64
N GLY A 84 1.15 30.90 -16.50
CA GLY A 84 1.67 31.97 -15.64
C GLY A 84 1.78 31.62 -14.15
N THR A 85 1.44 30.40 -13.73
CA THR A 85 1.68 29.96 -12.35
C THR A 85 3.19 29.94 -12.04
N THR A 86 3.58 30.75 -11.05
CA THR A 86 4.95 30.80 -10.53
C THR A 86 5.13 29.95 -9.28
N ASP A 87 4.08 29.81 -8.47
CA ASP A 87 4.06 28.94 -7.30
C ASP A 87 3.53 27.53 -7.65
N LEU A 88 4.42 26.54 -7.59
CA LEU A 88 4.11 25.14 -7.91
C LEU A 88 3.74 24.30 -6.69
N THR A 89 3.58 24.88 -5.50
CA THR A 89 3.30 24.12 -4.26
C THR A 89 2.02 23.29 -4.33
N ALA A 90 1.03 23.70 -5.14
CA ALA A 90 -0.21 22.97 -5.39
C ALA A 90 -0.12 21.96 -6.55
N PHE A 91 1.03 21.81 -7.20
CA PHE A 91 1.24 20.97 -8.39
C PHE A 91 2.42 20.00 -8.18
N PRO A 92 2.24 18.93 -7.39
CA PRO A 92 3.33 18.11 -6.86
C PRO A 92 4.28 17.55 -7.93
N GLN A 93 3.76 17.04 -9.04
CA GLN A 93 4.61 16.56 -10.14
C GLN A 93 5.51 17.68 -10.68
N LYS A 94 4.94 18.85 -10.95
CA LYS A 94 5.68 19.99 -11.51
C LYS A 94 6.68 20.55 -10.51
N LEU A 95 6.33 20.56 -9.23
CA LEU A 95 7.23 20.93 -8.14
C LEU A 95 8.45 19.99 -8.06
N LEU A 96 8.27 18.67 -8.17
CA LEU A 96 9.40 17.74 -8.19
C LEU A 96 10.31 17.98 -9.39
N MET A 97 9.72 18.22 -10.55
CA MET A 97 10.45 18.40 -11.80
C MET A 97 11.14 19.76 -11.93
N SER A 98 10.81 20.76 -11.09
CA SER A 98 11.43 22.08 -11.16
C SER A 98 12.84 22.14 -10.56
N GLY A 99 13.23 21.14 -9.76
CA GLY A 99 14.54 21.03 -9.12
C GLY A 99 15.32 19.78 -9.56
N ALA A 100 16.60 19.95 -9.90
CA ALA A 100 17.47 18.83 -10.30
C ALA A 100 17.62 17.77 -9.18
N SER A 101 17.60 18.20 -7.91
CA SER A 101 17.71 17.31 -6.74
C SER A 101 16.43 16.51 -6.45
N THR A 102 15.28 16.90 -7.03
CA THR A 102 13.98 16.27 -6.78
C THR A 102 13.37 15.60 -8.00
N ALA A 103 13.83 15.92 -9.21
CA ALA A 103 13.26 15.40 -10.46
C ALA A 103 13.27 13.86 -10.54
N GLY A 104 14.29 13.22 -9.97
CA GLY A 104 14.41 11.75 -9.91
C GLY A 104 13.26 11.05 -9.17
N TRP A 105 12.62 11.72 -8.20
CA TRP A 105 11.45 11.17 -7.51
C TRP A 105 10.26 10.99 -8.46
N HIS A 106 10.15 11.85 -9.48
CA HIS A 106 9.17 11.68 -10.53
C HIS A 106 9.66 10.69 -11.59
N SER A 107 10.79 10.98 -12.24
CA SER A 107 11.21 10.25 -13.45
C SER A 107 11.55 8.78 -13.19
N LEU A 108 12.00 8.43 -11.98
CA LEU A 108 12.24 7.04 -11.60
C LEU A 108 11.20 6.55 -10.59
N GLY A 109 11.02 7.32 -9.51
CA GLY A 109 10.18 6.90 -8.38
C GLY A 109 8.73 6.68 -8.76
N MET A 110 8.10 7.61 -9.47
CA MET A 110 6.71 7.46 -9.91
C MET A 110 6.56 6.37 -10.95
N GLU A 111 7.44 6.29 -11.95
CA GLU A 111 7.36 5.25 -12.98
C GLU A 111 7.42 3.85 -12.35
N TRP A 112 8.40 3.60 -11.48
CA TRP A 112 8.51 2.31 -10.79
C TRP A 112 7.31 2.05 -9.88
N LYS A 113 6.89 3.05 -9.09
CA LYS A 113 5.75 2.94 -8.19
C LYS A 113 4.48 2.59 -8.95
N GLU A 114 4.23 3.24 -10.09
CA GLU A 114 3.04 3.01 -10.92
C GLU A 114 2.94 1.58 -11.43
N HIS A 115 4.06 0.88 -11.67
CA HIS A 115 4.04 -0.51 -12.14
C HIS A 115 4.07 -1.51 -10.98
N ILE A 116 5.00 -1.36 -10.05
CA ILE A 116 5.23 -2.33 -8.96
C ILE A 116 4.05 -2.35 -7.98
N ALA A 117 3.31 -1.24 -7.83
CA ALA A 117 2.13 -1.19 -6.98
C ALA A 117 1.03 -2.15 -7.42
N TRP A 118 0.88 -2.49 -8.70
CA TRP A 118 -0.16 -3.45 -9.12
C TRP A 118 0.21 -4.90 -8.83
N LEU A 119 1.50 -5.19 -8.67
CA LEU A 119 1.96 -6.55 -8.48
C LEU A 119 1.65 -7.08 -7.09
N PHE A 120 1.68 -6.22 -6.06
CA PHE A 120 1.42 -6.67 -4.69
C PHE A 120 -0.02 -7.14 -4.44
N PRO A 121 -1.11 -6.46 -4.88
CA PRO A 121 -2.46 -6.98 -4.69
C PRO A 121 -2.70 -8.24 -5.51
N ILE A 122 -2.21 -8.32 -6.76
CA ILE A 122 -2.36 -9.52 -7.60
C ILE A 122 -1.73 -10.74 -6.92
N ALA A 123 -0.50 -10.59 -6.40
CA ALA A 123 0.22 -11.68 -5.74
C ALA A 123 -0.49 -12.17 -4.46
N VAL A 124 -1.01 -11.27 -3.63
CA VAL A 124 -1.73 -11.67 -2.40
C VAL A 124 -3.12 -12.23 -2.71
N THR A 125 -3.82 -11.74 -3.74
CA THR A 125 -5.08 -12.33 -4.22
C THR A 125 -4.86 -13.76 -4.71
N MET A 126 -3.78 -14.02 -5.45
CA MET A 126 -3.41 -15.37 -5.89
C MET A 126 -3.16 -16.28 -4.68
N ALA A 127 -2.41 -15.81 -3.69
CA ALA A 127 -2.15 -16.56 -2.46
C ALA A 127 -3.45 -16.87 -1.70
N ALA A 128 -4.36 -15.90 -1.59
CA ALA A 128 -5.68 -16.08 -1.00
C ALA A 128 -6.48 -17.16 -1.75
N GLY A 129 -6.52 -17.11 -3.09
CA GLY A 129 -7.22 -18.09 -3.92
C GLY A 129 -6.74 -19.52 -3.70
N VAL A 130 -5.42 -19.73 -3.66
CA VAL A 130 -4.84 -21.05 -3.39
C VAL A 130 -5.19 -21.53 -1.97
N VAL A 131 -5.05 -20.68 -0.96
CA VAL A 131 -5.36 -21.07 0.42
C VAL A 131 -6.86 -21.33 0.63
N ILE A 132 -7.74 -20.58 -0.03
CA ILE A 132 -9.19 -20.81 0.02
C ILE A 132 -9.54 -22.16 -0.61
N ARG A 133 -8.96 -22.45 -1.78
CA ARG A 133 -9.25 -23.65 -2.58
C ARG A 133 -8.74 -24.95 -1.97
N TYR A 134 -7.53 -24.92 -1.41
CA TYR A 134 -6.86 -26.12 -0.87
C TYR A 134 -6.95 -26.21 0.66
N GLY A 135 -7.07 -25.08 1.37
CA GLY A 135 -7.26 -25.07 2.82
C GLY A 135 -6.21 -25.87 3.58
N GLN A 136 -6.66 -26.87 4.34
CA GLN A 136 -5.78 -27.76 5.10
C GLN A 136 -5.02 -28.76 4.22
N ASP A 137 -5.56 -29.11 3.05
CA ASP A 137 -4.93 -30.04 2.11
C ASP A 137 -3.63 -29.49 1.53
N LEU A 138 -3.41 -28.16 1.61
CA LEU A 138 -2.16 -27.52 1.22
C LEU A 138 -0.91 -28.15 1.89
N ARG A 139 -1.06 -28.78 3.07
CA ARG A 139 0.00 -29.54 3.75
C ARG A 139 0.55 -30.68 2.89
N ASN A 140 -0.30 -31.29 2.06
CA ASN A 140 0.04 -32.40 1.17
C ASN A 140 0.69 -31.93 -0.14
N HIS A 141 0.65 -30.62 -0.44
CA HIS A 141 1.15 -30.04 -1.69
C HIS A 141 2.35 -29.11 -1.44
N PRO A 142 3.59 -29.63 -1.25
CA PRO A 142 4.77 -28.81 -0.95
C PRO A 142 5.03 -27.73 -2.00
N ARG A 143 4.86 -28.03 -3.29
CA ARG A 143 5.03 -27.05 -4.38
C ARG A 143 4.07 -25.86 -4.27
N LEU A 144 2.80 -26.12 -3.94
CA LEU A 144 1.81 -25.05 -3.75
C LEU A 144 2.13 -24.20 -2.52
N ARG A 145 2.64 -24.79 -1.45
CA ARG A 145 3.09 -24.03 -0.27
C ARG A 145 4.22 -23.06 -0.61
N PHE A 146 5.23 -23.52 -1.35
CA PHE A 146 6.33 -22.66 -1.79
C PHE A 146 5.85 -21.57 -2.75
N ALA A 147 4.92 -21.88 -3.65
CA ALA A 147 4.33 -20.88 -4.54
C ALA A 147 3.58 -19.78 -3.75
N VAL A 148 2.78 -20.17 -2.75
CA VAL A 148 2.07 -19.22 -1.88
C VAL A 148 3.07 -18.38 -1.08
N LEU A 149 4.09 -18.99 -0.47
CA LEU A 149 5.12 -18.26 0.27
C LEU A 149 5.88 -17.27 -0.64
N GLY A 150 6.29 -17.73 -1.82
CA GLY A 150 6.96 -16.88 -2.80
C GLY A 150 6.11 -15.69 -3.23
N ALA A 151 4.81 -15.90 -3.44
CA ALA A 151 3.90 -14.81 -3.78
C ALA A 151 3.66 -13.82 -2.63
N VAL A 152 3.57 -14.31 -1.39
CA VAL A 152 3.47 -13.44 -0.21
C VAL A 152 4.73 -12.60 -0.05
N LEU A 153 5.92 -13.20 -0.20
CA LEU A 153 7.20 -12.48 -0.16
C LEU A 153 7.33 -11.47 -1.29
N PHE A 154 6.97 -11.85 -2.52
CA PHE A 154 6.96 -10.96 -3.67
C PHE A 154 5.99 -9.79 -3.49
N SER A 155 4.82 -10.06 -2.92
CA SER A 155 3.84 -9.05 -2.56
C SER A 155 4.39 -8.08 -1.52
N PHE A 156 5.02 -8.58 -0.45
CA PHE A 156 5.64 -7.75 0.58
C PHE A 156 6.72 -6.83 0.00
N ALA A 157 7.63 -7.39 -0.82
CA ALA A 157 8.68 -6.61 -1.47
C ALA A 157 8.10 -5.52 -2.39
N SER A 158 7.12 -5.88 -3.22
CA SER A 158 6.44 -4.95 -4.14
C SER A 158 5.74 -3.81 -3.39
N ALA A 159 5.01 -4.13 -2.31
CA ALA A 159 4.36 -3.15 -1.46
C ALA A 159 5.37 -2.25 -0.75
N GLY A 160 6.49 -2.80 -0.28
CA GLY A 160 7.56 -2.06 0.37
C GLY A 160 8.21 -1.04 -0.57
N ILE A 161 8.52 -1.45 -1.80
CA ILE A 161 9.09 -0.57 -2.84
C ILE A 161 8.09 0.54 -3.20
N ALA A 162 6.84 0.18 -3.48
CA ALA A 162 5.80 1.17 -3.81
C ALA A 162 5.54 2.16 -2.67
N GLY A 163 5.50 1.65 -1.44
CA GLY A 163 5.32 2.45 -0.22
C GLY A 163 6.48 3.39 0.05
N PHE A 164 7.72 2.91 -0.11
CA PHE A 164 8.92 3.74 0.02
C PHE A 164 8.91 4.91 -0.97
N TRP A 165 8.73 4.64 -2.26
CA TRP A 165 8.66 5.69 -3.27
C TRP A 165 7.49 6.65 -2.98
N GLY A 166 6.33 6.12 -2.62
CA GLY A 166 5.16 6.94 -2.27
C GLY A 166 5.42 7.89 -1.10
N ALA A 167 6.05 7.41 -0.03
CA ALA A 167 6.40 8.22 1.13
C ALA A 167 7.44 9.30 0.77
N MET A 168 8.46 8.96 -0.01
CA MET A 168 9.49 9.91 -0.42
C MET A 168 8.94 10.99 -1.35
N ILE A 169 8.12 10.62 -2.34
CA ILE A 169 7.43 11.58 -3.21
C ILE A 169 6.57 12.55 -2.39
N ASN A 170 5.76 12.04 -1.45
CA ASN A 170 4.92 12.88 -0.61
C ASN A 170 5.74 13.77 0.35
N LYS A 171 6.94 13.34 0.76
CA LYS A 171 7.85 14.15 1.58
C LYS A 171 8.37 15.38 0.82
N TYR A 172 8.72 15.22 -0.46
CA TYR A 172 9.28 16.32 -1.26
C TYR A 172 8.22 17.16 -1.98
N ALA A 173 7.07 16.58 -2.28
CA ALA A 173 5.96 17.26 -2.93
C ALA A 173 4.63 16.74 -2.37
N PRO A 174 4.23 17.25 -1.19
CA PRO A 174 3.01 16.82 -0.53
C PRO A 174 1.79 17.23 -1.35
N ILE A 175 0.78 16.36 -1.37
CA ILE A 175 -0.52 16.70 -1.96
C ILE A 175 -1.30 17.57 -0.97
N SER A 176 -1.58 18.80 -1.40
CA SER A 176 -2.31 19.81 -0.65
C SER A 176 -3.62 20.20 -1.35
N GLY A 177 -4.48 20.94 -0.65
CA GLY A 177 -5.74 21.45 -1.18
C GLY A 177 -6.97 20.56 -0.89
N GLY A 178 -8.07 20.92 -1.55
CA GLY A 178 -9.39 20.37 -1.24
C GLY A 178 -10.10 21.15 -0.14
N THR A 179 -11.24 20.64 0.32
CA THR A 179 -12.03 21.25 1.39
C THR A 179 -11.33 21.11 2.75
N THR A 180 -11.36 22.19 3.53
CA THR A 180 -10.87 22.15 4.92
C THR A 180 -11.86 21.42 5.80
N ILE A 181 -11.37 20.43 6.55
CA ILE A 181 -12.16 19.65 7.51
C ILE A 181 -11.69 20.01 8.92
N THR A 182 -12.58 20.56 9.75
CA THR A 182 -12.31 20.86 11.16
C THR A 182 -12.50 19.60 12.00
N LEU A 183 -11.41 19.07 12.55
CA LEU A 183 -11.43 17.84 13.37
C LEU A 183 -11.67 18.13 14.86
N MET A 184 -11.10 19.23 15.36
CA MET A 184 -11.31 19.71 16.73
C MET A 184 -11.38 21.23 16.70
N LYS A 185 -12.44 21.80 17.25
CA LYS A 185 -12.47 23.22 17.61
C LYS A 185 -11.76 23.35 18.95
N GLY A 186 -10.72 24.18 19.03
CA GLY A 186 -10.13 24.51 20.33
C GLY A 186 -11.13 25.31 21.15
N GLU A 187 -11.30 24.98 22.42
CA GLU A 187 -12.01 25.86 23.35
C GLU A 187 -11.14 27.10 23.56
N ALA A 188 -11.66 28.27 23.20
CA ALA A 188 -11.05 29.54 23.54
C ALA A 188 -11.28 29.77 25.05
N HIS A 189 -10.24 29.57 25.86
CA HIS A 189 -10.18 30.04 27.24
C HIS A 189 -9.45 31.38 27.29
#